data_AF-A0A3D4R1N1-F1
#
_entry.id   AF-A0A3D4R1N1-F1
#
_cell.length_a   1.000
_cell.length_b   1.000
_cell.length_c   1.000
_cell.angle_alpha   90.00
_cell.angle_beta   90.00
_cell.angle_gamma   90.00
#
_symmetry.space_group_name_H-M   'P 1'
#
loop_
_entity.id
_entity.type
_entity.pdbx_description
1 polymer ?
#
loop_
_entity_poly.entity_id
_entity_poly.type
_entity_poly.pdbx_seq_one_letter_code
_entity_poly.pdbx_strand_id
1 'polypeptide(L)'
;THNWVSLGLPMLDLFSFSLCMKCVGHVDAYDQGRTGHPLFDPELMKKCAELGTSVAASLGKPYDEVDTWVGNEGVCPVCHNPLLSMNGTTHVECPICGIWGELFADGENVRVEWPAKEIARARNTPTGIYEHYNEIQDMIKVCVPKLIENKETLPKMMEKYEKFEETIADM
;
A
#
# COMPACT_ATOMS: atom_id res chain seq x y z
N THR A 1 18.84 -5.03 7.95
CA THR A 1 18.83 -3.99 6.89
C THR A 1 17.39 -3.69 6.44
N HIS A 2 17.11 -2.48 5.93
CA HIS A 2 15.76 -2.02 5.54
C HIS A 2 15.09 -2.83 4.42
N ASN A 3 15.88 -3.35 3.48
CA ASN A 3 15.35 -4.15 2.37
C ASN A 3 14.67 -5.47 2.80
N TRP A 4 14.83 -5.91 4.06
CA TRP A 4 14.16 -7.11 4.57
C TRP A 4 12.74 -6.84 5.05
N VAL A 5 12.40 -5.57 5.31
CA VAL A 5 11.10 -5.15 5.87
C VAL A 5 10.36 -4.17 4.95
N SER A 6 10.94 -3.84 3.79
CA SER A 6 10.49 -2.77 2.89
C SER A 6 9.05 -2.91 2.36
N LEU A 7 8.43 -4.08 2.50
CA LEU A 7 7.03 -4.32 2.12
C LEU A 7 6.09 -4.48 3.32
N GLY A 8 6.60 -4.51 4.56
CA GLY A 8 5.80 -4.71 5.76
C GLY A 8 4.72 -3.65 5.94
N LEU A 9 5.13 -2.38 6.06
CA LEU A 9 4.19 -1.25 6.15
C LEU A 9 3.32 -1.09 4.89
N PRO A 10 3.86 -1.17 3.66
CA PRO A 10 3.04 -1.12 2.45
C PRO A 10 1.91 -2.15 2.41
N MET A 11 2.20 -3.41 2.77
CA MET A 11 1.18 -4.47 2.80
C MET A 11 0.15 -4.24 3.90
N LEU A 12 0.54 -3.67 5.04
CA LEU A 12 -0.40 -3.33 6.11
C LEU A 12 -1.38 -2.23 5.66
N ASP A 13 -0.90 -1.21 4.93
CA ASP A 13 -1.77 -0.17 4.38
C ASP A 13 -2.72 -0.69 3.28
N LEU A 14 -2.27 -1.68 2.50
CA LEU A 14 -3.15 -2.34 1.52
C LEU A 14 -4.35 -3.04 2.20
N PHE A 15 -4.18 -3.52 3.43
CA PHE A 15 -5.29 -4.04 4.21
C PHE A 15 -6.21 -2.92 4.74
N SER A 16 -5.64 -1.80 5.19
CA SER A 16 -6.36 -0.75 5.91
C SER A 16 -7.26 0.12 5.02
N PHE A 17 -6.88 0.37 3.75
CA PHE A 17 -7.59 1.32 2.89
C PHE A 17 -9.02 0.87 2.57
N SER A 18 -9.27 -0.44 2.40
CA SER A 18 -10.60 -0.95 2.03
C SER A 18 -11.65 -0.69 3.11
N LEU A 19 -11.18 -0.49 4.35
CA LEU A 19 -11.99 -0.16 5.50
C LEU A 19 -12.00 1.35 5.79
N CYS A 20 -11.34 2.16 4.95
CA CYS A 20 -11.10 3.57 5.20
C CYS A 20 -10.56 3.82 6.62
N MET A 21 -9.66 2.96 7.09
CA MET A 21 -9.01 3.16 8.38
C MET A 21 -8.02 4.32 8.30
N LYS A 22 -8.07 5.23 9.27
CA LYS A 22 -7.09 6.30 9.38
C LYS A 22 -5.79 5.73 9.97
N CYS A 23 -4.70 5.79 9.22
CA CYS A 23 -3.37 5.48 9.75
C CYS A 23 -2.89 6.67 10.60
N VAL A 24 -2.44 6.39 11.83
CA VAL A 24 -1.99 7.40 12.81
C VAL A 24 -0.48 7.37 13.04
N GLY A 25 0.23 6.53 12.30
CA GLY A 25 1.66 6.39 12.41
C GLY A 25 2.20 5.03 12.00
N HIS A 26 3.52 4.97 11.85
CA HIS A 26 4.29 3.79 11.47
C HIS A 26 5.47 3.56 12.42
N VAL A 27 5.74 2.29 12.67
CA VAL A 27 7.02 1.83 13.23
C VAL A 27 7.54 0.71 12.34
N ASP A 28 8.67 0.96 11.68
CA ASP A 28 9.38 -0.06 10.91
C ASP A 28 10.54 -0.61 11.75
N ALA A 29 10.37 -1.83 12.28
CA ALA A 29 11.36 -2.49 13.12
C ALA A 29 12.25 -3.39 12.24
N TYR A 30 13.46 -2.91 11.94
CA TYR A 30 14.44 -3.62 11.11
C TYR A 30 15.70 -3.98 11.90
N ASP A 31 16.52 -4.86 11.32
CA ASP A 31 17.83 -5.29 11.87
C ASP A 31 17.79 -5.95 13.26
N GLN A 32 16.60 -6.37 13.71
CA GLN A 32 16.38 -6.92 15.05
C GLN A 32 17.16 -8.22 15.35
N GLY A 33 17.64 -8.92 14.32
CA GLY A 33 18.52 -10.08 14.48
C GLY A 33 19.87 -9.73 15.13
N ARG A 34 20.39 -8.51 14.91
CA ARG A 34 21.62 -8.02 15.58
C ARG A 34 21.32 -7.51 16.98
N THR A 35 20.16 -6.88 17.17
CA THR A 35 19.69 -6.43 18.48
C THR A 35 19.42 -7.60 19.43
N GLY A 36 18.98 -8.75 18.91
CA GLY A 36 18.70 -9.98 19.66
C GLY A 36 17.38 -9.97 20.43
N HIS A 37 16.98 -8.82 20.99
CA HIS A 37 15.68 -8.63 21.62
C HIS A 37 15.24 -7.15 21.57
N PRO A 38 13.99 -6.80 21.19
CA PRO A 38 13.55 -5.40 21.08
C PRO A 38 13.74 -4.55 22.33
N LEU A 39 13.64 -5.15 23.53
CA LEU A 39 13.90 -4.44 24.80
C LEU A 39 15.34 -3.94 24.96
N PHE A 40 16.30 -4.43 24.16
CA PHE A 40 17.66 -3.88 24.12
C PHE A 40 17.80 -2.68 23.19
N ASP A 41 16.72 -2.26 22.53
CA ASP A 41 16.64 -1.07 21.69
C ASP A 41 15.65 -0.06 22.31
N PRO A 42 16.12 0.82 23.22
CA PRO A 42 15.26 1.81 23.86
C PRO A 42 14.60 2.78 22.88
N GLU A 43 15.24 3.06 21.74
CA GLU A 43 14.68 3.96 20.72
C GLU A 43 13.49 3.33 20.01
N LEU A 44 13.61 2.06 19.61
CA LEU A 44 12.48 1.30 19.08
C LEU A 44 11.34 1.22 20.09
N MET A 45 11.63 0.90 21.35
CA MET A 45 10.60 0.81 22.39
C MET A 45 9.89 2.15 22.62
N LYS A 46 10.62 3.27 22.55
CA LYS A 46 10.05 4.61 22.61
C LYS A 46 9.10 4.87 21.43
N LYS A 47 9.52 4.56 20.19
CA LYS A 47 8.68 4.71 18.99
C LYS A 47 7.40 3.87 19.09
N CYS A 48 7.50 2.63 19.58
CA CYS A 48 6.33 1.78 19.82
C CYS A 48 5.37 2.39 20.86
N ALA A 49 5.90 2.97 21.94
CA ALA A 49 5.07 3.65 22.95
C ALA A 49 4.39 4.91 22.40
N GLU A 50 5.09 5.70 21.59
CA GLU A 50 4.53 6.88 20.92
C GLU A 50 3.41 6.48 19.95
N LEU A 51 3.61 5.44 19.13
CA LEU A 51 2.57 4.92 18.23
C LEU A 51 1.35 4.42 19.02
N GLY A 52 1.57 3.66 20.09
CA GLY A 52 0.48 3.19 20.96
C GLY A 52 -0.30 4.34 21.61
N THR A 53 0.39 5.40 21.99
CA THR A 53 -0.24 6.63 22.52
C THR A 53 -1.08 7.32 21.45
N SER A 54 -0.59 7.41 20.21
CA SER A 54 -1.31 7.98 19.08
C SER A 54 -2.61 7.22 18.81
N VAL A 55 -2.54 5.88 18.76
CA VAL A 55 -3.71 5.01 18.59
C VAL A 55 -4.73 5.23 19.70
N ALA A 56 -4.29 5.22 20.97
CA ALA A 56 -5.20 5.44 22.10
C ALA A 56 -5.88 6.82 22.04
N ALA A 57 -5.12 7.85 21.65
CA ALA A 57 -5.61 9.22 21.52
C ALA A 57 -6.55 9.44 20.33
N SER A 58 -6.53 8.57 19.31
CA SER A 58 -7.42 8.65 18.15
C SER A 58 -8.76 7.93 18.36
N LEU A 59 -8.86 7.04 19.35
CA LEU A 59 -10.09 6.28 19.59
C LEU A 59 -11.28 7.20 19.90
N GLY A 60 -12.38 6.98 19.16
CA GLY A 60 -13.63 7.74 19.32
C GLY A 60 -13.63 9.12 18.65
N LYS A 61 -12.53 9.56 18.05
CA LYS A 61 -12.51 10.78 17.24
C LYS A 61 -13.15 10.55 15.86
N PRO A 62 -13.86 11.53 15.30
CA PRO A 62 -14.23 11.54 13.89
C PRO A 62 -13.01 11.41 12.98
N TYR A 63 -13.17 10.76 11.81
CA TYR A 63 -12.07 10.49 10.88
C TYR A 63 -11.27 11.75 10.49
N ASP A 64 -11.96 12.86 10.26
CA ASP A 64 -11.36 14.13 9.84
C ASP A 64 -10.70 14.90 11.01
N GLU A 65 -10.97 14.50 12.26
CA GLU A 65 -10.36 15.07 13.46
C GLU A 65 -9.12 14.29 13.94
N VAL A 66 -8.76 13.21 13.24
CA VAL A 66 -7.52 12.48 13.47
C VAL A 66 -6.43 13.06 12.58
N ASP A 67 -5.66 14.01 13.13
CA ASP A 67 -4.60 14.77 12.47
C ASP A 67 -3.18 14.42 12.95
N THR A 68 -3.06 13.52 13.94
CA THR A 68 -1.77 13.07 14.46
C THR A 68 -1.12 12.04 13.53
N TRP A 69 0.13 12.30 13.16
CA TRP A 69 1.03 11.33 12.53
C TRP A 69 2.22 11.05 13.43
N VAL A 70 2.52 9.77 13.68
CA VAL A 70 3.71 9.33 14.43
C VAL A 70 4.56 8.42 13.56
N GLY A 71 5.71 8.90 13.12
CA GLY A 71 6.64 8.10 12.33
C GLY A 71 7.56 8.96 11.51
N ASN A 72 8.36 8.32 10.66
CA ASN A 72 9.14 9.04 9.67
C ASN A 72 8.21 9.53 8.55
N GLU A 73 8.50 10.73 8.04
CA GLU A 73 7.87 11.20 6.82
C GLU A 73 8.31 10.34 5.63
N GLY A 74 7.34 9.87 4.86
CA GLY A 74 7.58 9.11 3.64
C GLY A 74 7.60 9.99 2.39
N VAL A 75 7.61 9.32 1.24
CA VAL A 75 7.54 10.02 -0.06
C VAL A 75 6.10 10.38 -0.41
N CYS A 76 5.14 9.50 -0.10
CA CYS A 76 3.71 9.78 -0.25
C CYS A 76 3.18 10.49 1.01
N PRO A 77 2.51 11.66 0.90
CA PRO A 77 2.03 12.42 2.06
C PRO A 77 0.77 11.82 2.70
N VAL A 78 0.21 10.74 2.13
CA VAL A 78 -1.02 10.12 2.63
C VAL A 78 -0.74 8.86 3.44
N CYS A 79 0.07 7.95 2.90
CA CYS A 79 0.44 6.71 3.61
C CYS A 79 1.86 6.76 4.18
N HIS A 80 2.66 7.79 3.88
CA HIS A 80 4.04 7.93 4.34
C HIS A 80 4.94 6.72 4.03
N ASN A 81 4.59 5.90 3.04
CA ASN A 81 5.46 4.83 2.56
C ASN A 81 6.51 5.40 1.58
N PRO A 82 7.75 4.90 1.62
CA PRO A 82 8.81 5.31 0.71
C PRO A 82 8.80 4.51 -0.61
N LEU A 83 7.63 4.34 -1.22
CA LEU A 83 7.45 3.58 -2.46
C LEU A 83 6.83 4.44 -3.57
N LEU A 84 7.40 4.34 -4.76
CA LEU A 84 6.89 4.92 -6.00
C LEU A 84 6.91 3.88 -7.11
N SER A 85 5.81 3.77 -7.85
CA SER A 85 5.76 3.07 -9.12
C SER A 85 6.38 3.98 -10.19
N MET A 86 7.50 3.54 -10.74
CA MET A 86 8.22 4.23 -11.82
C MET A 86 7.78 3.67 -13.16
N ASN A 87 7.45 4.55 -14.12
CA ASN A 87 7.00 4.16 -15.47
C ASN A 87 7.92 4.68 -16.60
N GLY A 88 9.11 5.17 -16.23
CA GLY A 88 10.07 5.77 -17.16
C GLY A 88 9.89 7.27 -17.40
N THR A 89 8.94 7.92 -16.72
CA THR A 89 8.76 9.39 -16.74
C THR A 89 8.91 9.98 -15.34
N THR A 90 8.91 11.31 -15.25
CA THR A 90 8.83 12.05 -13.99
C THR A 90 7.43 12.00 -13.37
N HIS A 91 6.42 11.51 -14.10
CA HIS A 91 5.09 11.30 -13.58
C HIS A 91 5.00 9.93 -12.89
N VAL A 92 4.94 9.96 -11.55
CA VAL A 92 5.07 8.78 -10.69
C VAL A 92 3.79 8.54 -9.88
N GLU A 93 3.55 7.29 -9.50
CA GLU A 93 2.38 6.88 -8.72
C GLU A 93 2.78 6.34 -7.35
N CYS A 94 2.01 6.65 -6.31
CA CYS A 94 2.05 5.87 -5.07
C CYS A 94 1.22 4.58 -5.26
N PRO A 95 1.82 3.38 -5.27
CA PRO A 95 1.11 2.13 -5.57
C PRO A 95 0.06 1.75 -4.52
N ILE A 96 0.12 2.34 -3.33
CA ILE A 96 -0.79 2.07 -2.23
C ILE A 96 -2.01 3.00 -2.33
N CYS A 97 -1.75 4.30 -2.40
CA CYS A 97 -2.80 5.32 -2.40
C CYS A 97 -3.44 5.53 -3.78
N GLY A 98 -2.81 5.07 -4.87
CA GLY A 98 -3.29 5.29 -6.24
C GLY A 98 -3.26 6.76 -6.69
N ILE A 99 -2.42 7.57 -6.03
CA ILE A 99 -2.28 9.01 -6.31
C ILE A 99 -1.06 9.24 -7.20
N TRP A 100 -1.14 10.25 -8.06
CA TRP A 100 -0.07 10.63 -8.97
C TRP A 100 0.62 11.93 -8.56
N GLY A 101 1.92 12.00 -8.82
CA GLY A 101 2.76 13.15 -8.52
C GLY A 101 3.85 13.36 -9.56
N GLU A 102 4.51 14.51 -9.47
CA GLU A 102 5.61 14.87 -10.35
C GLU A 102 6.94 14.80 -9.58
N LEU A 103 7.85 13.94 -10.04
CA LEU A 103 9.16 13.70 -9.47
C LEU A 103 10.17 14.70 -10.03
N PHE A 104 10.90 15.34 -9.12
CA PHE A 104 12.02 16.22 -9.44
C PHE A 104 13.28 15.71 -8.75
N ALA A 105 14.37 15.71 -9.49
CA ALA A 105 15.71 15.51 -8.93
C ALA A 105 16.43 16.86 -8.83
N ASP A 106 17.01 17.13 -7.67
CA ASP A 106 17.86 18.29 -7.40
C ASP A 106 19.19 17.81 -6.81
N GLY A 107 20.17 17.59 -7.69
CA GLY A 107 21.42 16.94 -7.35
C GLY A 107 21.20 15.52 -6.82
N GLU A 108 21.58 15.29 -5.56
CA GLU A 108 21.41 14.01 -4.86
C GLU A 108 20.03 13.86 -4.19
N ASN A 109 19.21 14.91 -4.20
CA ASN A 109 17.90 14.90 -3.56
C ASN A 109 16.80 14.61 -4.59
N VAL A 110 15.76 13.91 -4.13
CA VAL A 110 14.53 13.69 -4.89
C VAL A 110 13.36 14.25 -4.09
N ARG A 111 12.45 14.94 -4.78
CA ARG A 111 11.18 15.40 -4.23
C ARG A 111 10.05 15.04 -5.19
N VAL A 112 8.87 14.77 -4.65
CA VAL A 112 7.66 14.58 -5.44
C VAL A 112 6.65 15.66 -5.06
N GLU A 113 6.16 16.39 -6.06
CA GLU A 113 5.03 17.30 -5.86
C GLU A 113 3.73 16.52 -6.07
N TRP A 114 2.89 16.54 -5.04
CA TRP A 114 1.60 15.86 -5.05
C TRP A 114 0.47 16.90 -5.19
N PRO A 115 -0.27 16.91 -6.30
CA PRO A 115 -1.42 17.81 -6.46
C PRO A 115 -2.45 17.57 -5.36
N ALA A 116 -3.02 18.65 -4.81
CA ALA A 116 -4.06 18.54 -3.76
C ALA A 116 -5.26 17.68 -4.20
N LYS A 117 -5.63 17.73 -5.50
CA LYS A 117 -6.68 16.90 -6.08
C LYS A 117 -6.35 15.40 -6.02
N GLU A 118 -5.07 15.04 -6.13
CA GLU A 118 -4.60 13.64 -6.07
C GLU A 118 -4.60 13.17 -4.61
N ILE A 119 -4.13 14.00 -3.68
CA ILE A 119 -4.22 13.71 -2.23
C ILE A 119 -5.68 13.49 -1.79
N ALA A 120 -6.60 14.34 -2.22
CA ALA A 120 -8.01 14.27 -1.83
C ALA A 120 -8.76 13.03 -2.36
N ARG A 121 -8.22 12.37 -3.39
CA ARG A 121 -8.76 11.14 -3.97
C ARG A 121 -7.94 9.89 -3.63
N ALA A 122 -7.02 9.98 -2.67
CA ALA A 122 -6.25 8.84 -2.24
C ALA A 122 -7.16 7.68 -1.81
N ARG A 123 -6.76 6.45 -2.12
CA ARG A 123 -7.59 5.25 -1.99
C ARG A 123 -8.12 4.96 -0.58
N ASN A 124 -7.46 5.48 0.46
CA ASN A 124 -7.89 5.37 1.87
C ASN A 124 -8.87 6.47 2.32
N THR A 125 -9.28 7.36 1.41
CA THR A 125 -10.32 8.37 1.65
C THR A 125 -11.69 7.84 1.19
N PRO A 126 -12.81 8.39 1.70
CA PRO A 126 -14.14 8.08 1.20
C PRO A 126 -14.27 8.29 -0.32
N THR A 127 -13.73 9.39 -0.85
CA THR A 127 -13.76 9.65 -2.31
C THR A 127 -12.99 8.58 -3.07
N GLY A 128 -11.75 8.29 -2.66
CA GLY A 128 -10.90 7.32 -3.33
C GLY A 128 -11.45 5.89 -3.29
N ILE A 129 -12.11 5.47 -2.20
CA ILE A 129 -12.70 4.12 -2.15
C ILE A 129 -13.92 4.01 -3.09
N TYR A 130 -14.71 5.07 -3.25
CA TYR A 130 -15.82 5.09 -4.21
C TYR A 130 -15.32 5.13 -5.66
N GLU A 131 -14.25 5.87 -5.95
CA GLU A 131 -13.58 5.80 -7.25
C GLU A 131 -13.15 4.36 -7.56
N HIS A 132 -12.47 3.70 -6.62
CA HIS A 132 -12.03 2.31 -6.77
C HIS A 132 -13.21 1.34 -6.93
N TYR A 133 -14.29 1.53 -6.18
CA TYR A 133 -15.52 0.76 -6.36
C TYR A 133 -16.05 0.87 -7.80
N ASN A 134 -16.09 2.09 -8.36
CA ASN A 134 -16.55 2.32 -9.72
C ASN A 134 -15.60 1.70 -10.76
N GLU A 135 -14.28 1.76 -10.56
CA GLU A 135 -13.29 1.04 -11.38
C GLU A 135 -13.60 -0.47 -11.44
N ILE A 136 -13.93 -1.08 -10.29
CA ILE A 136 -14.31 -2.49 -10.21
C ILE A 136 -15.62 -2.73 -10.96
N GLN A 137 -16.63 -1.87 -10.79
CA GLN A 137 -17.90 -2.01 -11.53
C GLN A 137 -17.70 -1.93 -13.04
N ASP A 138 -16.79 -1.07 -13.52
CA ASP A 138 -16.45 -0.98 -14.94
C ASP A 138 -15.64 -2.20 -15.42
N MET A 139 -14.73 -2.71 -14.61
CA MET A 139 -14.01 -3.96 -14.87
C MET A 139 -14.99 -5.15 -14.97
N ILE A 140 -16.01 -5.23 -14.10
CA ILE A 140 -17.04 -6.28 -14.11
C ILE A 140 -17.79 -6.32 -15.44
N LYS A 141 -18.10 -5.15 -16.03
CA LYS A 141 -18.75 -5.06 -17.35
C LYS A 141 -17.93 -5.72 -18.47
N VAL A 142 -16.61 -5.82 -18.29
CA VAL A 142 -15.70 -6.46 -19.25
C VAL A 142 -15.43 -7.92 -18.88
N CYS A 143 -15.14 -8.21 -17.60
CA CYS A 143 -14.68 -9.53 -17.20
C CYS A 143 -15.80 -10.58 -17.19
N VAL A 144 -17.00 -10.23 -16.70
CA VAL A 144 -18.11 -11.19 -16.58
C VAL A 144 -18.56 -11.71 -17.95
N PRO A 145 -18.78 -10.87 -18.98
CA PRO A 145 -19.11 -11.37 -20.31
C PRO A 145 -18.04 -12.29 -20.89
N LYS A 146 -16.75 -11.94 -20.76
CA LYS A 146 -15.63 -12.77 -21.21
C LYS A 146 -15.62 -14.14 -20.52
N LEU A 147 -15.86 -14.17 -19.22
CA LEU A 147 -15.93 -15.41 -18.44
C LEU A 147 -17.13 -16.28 -18.86
N ILE A 148 -18.29 -15.68 -19.11
CA ILE A 148 -19.49 -16.40 -19.59
C ILE A 148 -19.25 -16.99 -20.98
N GLU A 149 -18.69 -16.21 -21.91
CA GLU A 149 -18.37 -16.65 -23.27
C GLU A 149 -17.38 -17.83 -23.27
N ASN A 150 -16.41 -17.82 -22.35
CA ASN A 150 -15.34 -18.80 -22.28
C ASN A 150 -15.53 -19.87 -21.20
N LYS A 151 -16.75 -20.02 -20.63
CA LYS A 151 -17.02 -20.90 -19.49
C LYS A 151 -16.63 -22.37 -19.73
N GLU A 152 -16.71 -22.86 -20.97
CA GLU A 152 -16.34 -24.23 -21.34
C GLU A 152 -14.88 -24.38 -21.77
N THR A 153 -14.27 -23.29 -22.26
CA THR A 153 -12.88 -23.28 -22.77
C THR A 153 -11.89 -23.11 -21.62
N LEU A 154 -12.21 -22.25 -20.65
CA LEU A 154 -11.32 -21.93 -19.54
C LEU A 154 -10.93 -23.17 -18.71
N PRO A 155 -11.84 -24.08 -18.30
CA PRO A 155 -11.46 -25.30 -17.58
C PRO A 155 -10.48 -26.18 -18.37
N LYS A 156 -10.69 -26.33 -19.68
CA LYS A 156 -9.78 -27.12 -20.55
C LYS A 156 -8.39 -26.51 -20.64
N MET A 157 -8.30 -25.18 -20.69
CA MET A 157 -7.01 -24.47 -20.65
C MET A 157 -6.32 -24.62 -19.29
N MET A 158 -7.09 -24.80 -18.21
CA MET A 158 -6.59 -25.00 -16.85
C MET A 158 -6.06 -26.42 -16.60
N GLU A 159 -6.55 -27.43 -17.33
CA GLU A 159 -6.16 -28.85 -17.11
C GLU A 159 -4.64 -29.05 -17.07
N LYS A 160 -3.87 -28.36 -17.91
CA LYS A 160 -2.39 -28.48 -17.93
C LYS A 160 -1.70 -27.92 -16.68
N TYR A 161 -2.35 -26.99 -15.97
CA TYR A 161 -1.85 -26.43 -14.72
C TYR A 161 -2.35 -27.25 -13.52
N GLU A 162 -3.56 -27.81 -13.60
CA GLU A 162 -4.09 -28.74 -12.58
C GLU A 162 -3.33 -30.07 -12.60
N LYS A 163 -2.98 -30.56 -13.79
CA LYS A 163 -2.17 -31.75 -14.04
C LYS A 163 -0.73 -31.38 -14.40
N PHE A 164 -0.16 -30.43 -13.65
CA PHE A 164 1.16 -29.88 -13.95
C PHE A 164 2.23 -30.98 -14.08
N GLU A 165 2.27 -31.92 -13.13
CA GLU A 165 3.24 -33.03 -13.12
C GLU A 165 3.12 -33.95 -14.34
N GLU A 166 1.89 -34.31 -14.75
CA GLU A 166 1.66 -35.11 -15.97
C GLU A 166 2.10 -34.33 -17.22
N THR A 167 1.75 -33.05 -17.28
CA THR A 167 2.06 -32.16 -18.40
C THR A 167 3.56 -32.03 -18.62
N ILE A 168 4.36 -31.89 -17.56
CA ILE A 168 5.82 -31.77 -17.68
C ILE A 168 6.54 -33.11 -17.89
N ALA A 169 5.91 -34.23 -17.50
CA ALA A 169 6.46 -35.56 -17.78
C ALA A 169 6.39 -35.93 -19.27
N ASP A 170 5.44 -35.33 -19.99
CA ASP A 170 5.22 -35.52 -21.44
C ASP A 170 5.96 -34.48 -22.31
N MET A 171 6.75 -33.57 -21.72
CA MET A 171 7.56 -32.55 -22.41
C MET A 171 9.01 -32.98 -22.61
#